data_AF-C7DAM3-F1
#
_entry.id   AF-C7DAM3-F1
#
_cell.length_a   1.000
_cell.length_b   1.000
_cell.length_c   1.000
_cell.angle_alpha   90.00
_cell.angle_beta   90.00
_cell.angle_gamma   90.00
#
_symmetry.space_group_name_H-M   'P 1'
#
loop_
_entity.id
_entity.type
_entity.pdbx_description
1 polymer ?
#
loop_
_entity_poly.entity_id
_entity_poly.type
_entity_poly.pdbx_seq_one_letter_code
_entity_poly.pdbx_strand_id
1 'polypeptide(L)'
;MVRNVAARLRGVKHRLTGYRRLKVRFLAKHGHPLRLDPPVTHSEKMQQRKLFDHNPAYPRMTDRIEARRVVDEVLGEGAADRYMVPLLAVADRFDDLNPALKDQDIIIKASHGCGWYQRVPAGSHSKWDAAKSGAQKWLRQVYGVRRYEWAYRDLRPRLTVEPLLMDAQGEGPVDIKLYFYHGVWRFVLCGDHRSEDVRWSLYNTDLTRHPLISTGYDPIDFVMLTAFEEM
;
A
#
# COMPACT_ATOMS: atom_id res chain seq x y z
N MET A 1 15.16 -17.61 3.60
CA MET A 1 14.57 -18.78 2.91
C MET A 1 13.37 -19.38 3.67
N VAL A 2 13.47 -19.62 4.99
CA VAL A 2 12.40 -20.28 5.80
C VAL A 2 11.06 -19.51 5.86
N ARG A 3 11.08 -18.18 5.97
CA ARG A 3 9.85 -17.36 6.09
C ARG A 3 8.86 -17.49 4.91
N ASN A 4 9.37 -17.76 3.71
CA ASN A 4 8.55 -17.84 2.50
C ASN A 4 7.87 -19.21 2.36
N VAL A 5 8.43 -20.27 2.96
CA VAL A 5 7.87 -21.63 2.91
C VAL A 5 6.49 -21.66 3.59
N ALA A 6 6.37 -21.14 4.81
CA ALA A 6 5.09 -21.06 5.52
C ALA A 6 4.04 -20.17 4.79
N ALA A 7 4.49 -19.10 4.14
CA ALA A 7 3.62 -18.26 3.30
C ALA A 7 3.10 -19.04 2.07
N ARG A 8 3.97 -19.81 1.41
CA ARG A 8 3.62 -20.64 0.25
C ARG A 8 2.67 -21.78 0.63
N LEU A 9 2.93 -22.48 1.73
CA LEU A 9 2.05 -23.54 2.25
C LEU A 9 0.65 -23.02 2.60
N ARG A 10 0.55 -21.82 3.16
CA ARG A 10 -0.75 -21.16 3.37
C ARG A 10 -1.45 -20.89 2.04
N GLY A 11 -0.75 -20.40 1.03
CA GLY A 11 -1.30 -20.23 -0.32
C GLY A 11 -1.87 -21.52 -0.92
N VAL A 12 -1.17 -22.65 -0.78
CA VAL A 12 -1.66 -23.97 -1.21
C VAL A 12 -2.93 -24.36 -0.45
N LYS A 13 -2.94 -24.27 0.88
CA LYS A 13 -4.12 -24.55 1.70
C LYS A 13 -5.33 -23.71 1.30
N HIS A 14 -5.12 -22.44 0.95
CA HIS A 14 -6.20 -21.56 0.53
C HIS A 14 -6.81 -21.98 -0.79
N ARG A 15 -5.99 -22.42 -1.76
CA ARG A 15 -6.46 -22.97 -3.03
C ARG A 15 -7.28 -24.24 -2.81
N LEU A 16 -6.76 -25.18 -2.03
CA LEU A 16 -7.44 -26.45 -1.72
C LEU A 16 -8.77 -26.26 -0.98
N THR A 17 -8.92 -25.16 -0.22
CA THR A 17 -10.16 -24.85 0.52
C THR A 17 -11.10 -23.90 -0.23
N GLY A 18 -10.88 -23.69 -1.54
CA GLY A 18 -11.71 -22.82 -2.38
C GLY A 18 -11.79 -21.37 -1.86
N TYR A 19 -10.74 -20.91 -1.19
CA TYR A 19 -10.63 -19.57 -0.59
C TYR A 19 -11.74 -19.24 0.43
N ARG A 20 -12.25 -20.22 1.18
CA ARG A 20 -13.37 -20.03 2.15
C ARG A 20 -13.25 -18.78 3.03
N ARG A 21 -12.07 -18.54 3.62
CA ARG A 21 -11.83 -17.36 4.48
C ARG A 21 -11.93 -16.03 3.73
N LEU A 22 -11.54 -16.01 2.46
CA LEU A 22 -11.69 -14.84 1.61
C LEU A 22 -13.18 -14.55 1.37
N LYS A 23 -13.93 -15.57 0.94
CA LYS A 23 -15.36 -15.46 0.64
C LYS A 23 -16.17 -14.98 1.85
N VAL A 24 -15.91 -15.52 3.04
CA VAL A 24 -16.57 -15.09 4.28
C VAL A 24 -16.27 -13.64 4.63
N ARG A 25 -15.00 -13.21 4.54
CA ARG A 25 -14.63 -11.81 4.82
C ARG A 25 -15.21 -10.85 3.79
N PHE A 26 -15.25 -11.26 2.53
CA PHE A 26 -15.83 -10.48 1.46
C PHE A 26 -17.33 -10.28 1.72
N LEU A 27 -18.08 -11.36 1.96
CA LEU A 27 -19.50 -11.30 2.29
C LEU A 27 -19.78 -10.40 3.50
N ALA A 28 -19.00 -10.54 4.57
CA ALA A 28 -19.18 -9.71 5.77
C ALA A 28 -18.92 -8.21 5.52
N LYS A 29 -18.04 -7.86 4.58
CA LYS A 29 -17.69 -6.45 4.29
C LYS A 29 -18.56 -5.83 3.19
N HIS A 30 -18.99 -6.61 2.20
CA HIS A 30 -19.72 -6.12 1.02
C HIS A 30 -21.21 -6.47 1.03
N GLY A 31 -21.67 -7.34 1.94
CA GLY A 31 -23.08 -7.74 2.03
C GLY A 31 -23.54 -8.72 0.95
N HIS A 32 -22.70 -9.06 -0.03
CA HIS A 32 -23.01 -10.06 -1.06
C HIS A 32 -21.89 -11.10 -1.23
N PRO A 33 -22.19 -12.32 -1.75
CA PRO A 33 -21.17 -13.33 -2.00
C PRO A 33 -20.13 -12.88 -3.02
N LEU A 34 -18.87 -13.27 -2.81
CA LEU A 34 -17.77 -13.02 -3.75
C LEU A 34 -17.94 -13.83 -5.04
N ARG A 35 -18.16 -13.15 -6.17
CA ARG A 35 -18.10 -13.72 -7.51
C ARG A 35 -16.74 -13.47 -8.16
N LEU A 36 -15.98 -14.54 -8.42
CA LEU A 36 -14.64 -14.44 -9.03
C LEU A 36 -14.65 -14.55 -10.56
N ASP A 37 -15.72 -15.09 -11.15
CA ASP A 37 -15.82 -15.32 -12.59
C ASP A 37 -17.29 -15.34 -13.07
N PRO A 38 -17.69 -14.42 -13.98
CA PRO A 38 -17.02 -13.16 -14.28
C PRO A 38 -17.21 -12.20 -13.08
N PRO A 39 -16.20 -11.46 -12.60
CA PRO A 39 -16.39 -10.49 -11.54
C PRO A 39 -17.33 -9.35 -11.99
N VAL A 40 -18.19 -8.88 -11.09
CA VAL A 40 -19.19 -7.83 -11.35
C VAL A 40 -18.83 -6.52 -10.67
N THR A 41 -18.17 -6.53 -9.52
CA THR A 41 -17.78 -5.28 -8.83
C THR A 41 -16.27 -5.01 -8.93
N HIS A 42 -15.88 -3.77 -8.70
CA HIS A 42 -14.45 -3.42 -8.58
C HIS A 42 -13.76 -4.28 -7.53
N SER A 43 -14.38 -4.47 -6.37
CA SER A 43 -13.79 -5.25 -5.28
C SER A 43 -13.67 -6.73 -5.64
N GLU A 44 -14.65 -7.30 -6.35
CA GLU A 44 -14.56 -8.65 -6.91
C GLU A 44 -13.41 -8.79 -7.90
N LYS A 45 -13.24 -7.81 -8.80
CA LYS A 45 -12.11 -7.77 -9.74
C LYS A 45 -10.76 -7.68 -9.01
N MET A 46 -10.67 -6.91 -7.92
CA MET A 46 -9.46 -6.85 -7.10
C MET A 46 -9.17 -8.16 -6.39
N GLN A 47 -10.19 -8.88 -5.90
CA GLN A 47 -9.98 -10.23 -5.36
C GLN A 47 -9.52 -11.21 -6.45
N GLN A 48 -10.14 -11.17 -7.64
CA GLN A 48 -9.73 -11.99 -8.79
C GLN A 48 -8.26 -11.76 -9.13
N ARG A 49 -7.83 -10.49 -9.26
CA ARG A 49 -6.43 -10.16 -9.56
C ARG A 49 -5.46 -10.67 -8.50
N LYS A 50 -5.75 -10.51 -7.22
CA LYS A 50 -4.89 -11.05 -6.15
C LYS A 50 -4.74 -12.57 -6.21
N LEU A 51 -5.73 -13.30 -6.71
CA LEU A 51 -5.70 -14.75 -6.76
C LEU A 51 -5.07 -15.32 -8.03
N PHE A 52 -5.25 -14.64 -9.17
CA PHE A 52 -4.96 -15.21 -10.49
C PHE A 52 -4.04 -14.35 -11.36
N ASP A 53 -3.97 -13.04 -11.11
CA ASP A 53 -3.10 -12.12 -11.84
C ASP A 53 -1.72 -12.08 -11.17
N HIS A 54 -0.79 -12.84 -11.75
CA HIS A 54 0.58 -12.99 -11.29
C HIS A 54 1.59 -12.16 -12.10
N ASN A 55 1.21 -10.98 -12.57
CA ASN A 55 2.09 -10.10 -13.34
C ASN A 55 3.42 -9.81 -12.60
N PRO A 56 4.58 -10.14 -13.20
CA PRO A 56 5.89 -9.98 -12.57
C PRO A 56 6.28 -8.52 -12.30
N ALA A 57 5.56 -7.53 -12.84
CA ALA A 57 5.77 -6.12 -12.53
C ALA A 57 5.33 -5.74 -11.11
N TYR A 58 4.34 -6.44 -10.52
CA TYR A 58 3.78 -6.03 -9.22
C TYR A 58 4.79 -6.05 -8.07
N PRO A 59 5.64 -7.09 -7.89
CA PRO A 59 6.69 -7.05 -6.88
C PRO A 59 7.61 -5.83 -6.99
N ARG A 60 8.00 -5.44 -8.22
CA ARG A 60 8.89 -4.29 -8.46
C ARG A 60 8.25 -2.98 -8.01
N MET A 61 6.96 -2.78 -8.31
CA MET A 61 6.21 -1.60 -7.87
C MET A 61 5.82 -1.63 -6.38
N THR A 62 5.86 -2.80 -5.75
CA THR A 62 5.46 -3.00 -4.34
C THR A 62 6.61 -2.74 -3.36
N ASP A 63 7.85 -3.07 -3.73
CA ASP A 63 9.03 -2.73 -2.93
C ASP A 63 9.35 -1.24 -3.08
N ARG A 64 9.28 -0.47 -1.98
CA ARG A 64 9.53 0.99 -1.98
C ARG A 64 10.87 1.41 -2.58
N ILE A 65 11.87 0.53 -2.52
CA ILE A 65 13.20 0.82 -3.07
C ILE A 65 13.19 0.56 -4.58
N GLU A 66 12.65 -0.58 -5.01
CA GLU A 66 12.61 -0.95 -6.43
C GLU A 66 11.62 -0.06 -7.22
N ALA A 67 10.55 0.40 -6.58
CA ALA A 67 9.58 1.32 -7.18
C ALA A 67 10.24 2.62 -7.69
N ARG A 68 11.32 3.09 -7.05
CA ARG A 68 12.10 4.23 -7.54
C ARG A 68 12.73 3.95 -8.90
N ARG A 69 13.34 2.78 -9.07
CA ARG A 69 13.90 2.36 -10.36
C ARG A 69 12.83 2.26 -11.43
N VAL A 70 11.64 1.75 -11.07
CA VAL A 70 10.50 1.72 -12.00
C VAL A 70 10.11 3.15 -12.43
N VAL A 71 10.12 4.12 -11.51
CA VAL A 71 9.86 5.52 -11.85
C VAL A 71 10.91 6.07 -12.82
N ASP A 72 12.20 5.81 -12.57
CA ASP A 72 13.27 6.25 -13.48
C ASP A 72 13.17 5.56 -14.86
N GLU A 73 12.86 4.26 -14.90
CA GLU A 73 12.68 3.50 -16.15
C GLU A 73 11.52 4.04 -17.01
N VAL A 74 10.45 4.51 -16.36
CA VAL A 74 9.24 4.97 -17.04
C VAL A 74 9.29 6.46 -17.40
N LEU A 75 9.85 7.30 -16.53
CA LEU A 75 9.82 8.76 -16.66
C LEU A 75 11.17 9.39 -17.02
N GLY A 76 12.24 8.60 -17.07
CA GLY A 76 13.61 9.03 -17.35
C GLY A 76 14.50 9.06 -16.10
N GLU A 77 15.81 8.96 -16.32
CA GLU A 77 16.82 8.95 -15.26
C GLU A 77 16.71 10.20 -14.36
N GLY A 78 16.71 10.00 -13.04
CA GLY A 78 16.58 11.07 -12.04
C GLY A 78 15.14 11.51 -11.76
N ALA A 79 14.13 10.91 -12.42
CA ALA A 79 12.73 11.22 -12.15
C ALA A 79 12.32 10.83 -10.72
N ALA A 80 12.84 9.72 -10.18
CA ALA A 80 12.55 9.31 -8.82
C ALA A 80 13.02 10.36 -7.80
N ASP A 81 14.20 10.93 -7.98
CA ASP A 81 14.73 11.97 -7.09
C ASP A 81 13.97 13.30 -7.23
N ARG A 82 13.41 13.57 -8.42
CA ARG A 82 12.60 14.76 -8.68
C ARG A 82 11.19 14.66 -8.09
N TYR A 83 10.54 13.50 -8.18
CA TYR A 83 9.11 13.35 -7.90
C TYR A 83 8.79 12.59 -6.60
N MET A 84 9.75 11.82 -6.05
CA MET A 84 9.54 11.06 -4.82
C MET A 84 10.29 11.71 -3.66
N VAL A 85 9.78 11.49 -2.44
CA VAL A 85 10.43 11.96 -1.21
C VAL A 85 11.88 11.45 -1.15
N PRO A 86 12.89 12.25 -0.79
CA PRO A 86 14.28 11.78 -0.73
C PRO A 86 14.47 10.61 0.26
N LEU A 87 15.35 9.66 -0.10
CA LEU A 87 15.82 8.65 0.86
C LEU A 87 17.05 9.17 1.59
N LEU A 88 16.96 9.28 2.91
CA LEU A 88 18.09 9.60 3.78
C LEU A 88 18.98 8.37 4.01
N ALA A 89 18.39 7.18 4.03
CA ALA A 89 19.11 5.92 4.19
C ALA A 89 18.30 4.71 3.70
N VAL A 90 19.04 3.64 3.35
CA VAL A 90 18.52 2.29 3.15
C VAL A 90 19.39 1.33 3.94
N ALA A 91 18.78 0.41 4.67
CA ALA A 91 19.51 -0.54 5.51
C ALA A 91 18.86 -1.93 5.54
N ASP A 92 19.66 -2.98 5.69
CA ASP A 92 19.13 -4.34 5.89
C ASP A 92 18.74 -4.59 7.35
N ARG A 93 19.41 -3.93 8.31
CA ARG A 93 19.10 -3.96 9.74
C ARG A 93 18.95 -2.55 10.30
N PHE A 94 18.22 -2.44 11.41
CA PHE A 94 18.11 -1.16 12.12
C PHE A 94 19.47 -0.68 12.64
N ASP A 95 20.31 -1.60 13.13
CA ASP A 95 21.62 -1.25 13.71
C ASP A 95 22.63 -0.76 12.65
N ASP A 96 22.33 -0.90 11.35
CA ASP A 96 23.18 -0.39 10.26
C ASP A 96 22.89 1.09 9.95
N LEU A 97 21.86 1.68 10.57
CA LEU A 97 21.50 3.10 10.40
C LEU A 97 22.46 3.99 11.18
N ASN A 98 22.82 5.14 10.60
CA ASN A 98 23.59 6.17 11.30
C ASN A 98 22.79 6.70 12.51
N PRO A 99 23.28 6.58 13.76
CA PRO A 99 22.56 7.05 14.95
C PRO A 99 22.24 8.55 14.95
N ALA A 100 22.98 9.38 14.20
CA ALA A 100 22.70 10.81 14.06
C ALA A 100 21.35 11.10 13.39
N LEU A 101 20.75 10.13 12.71
CA LEU A 101 19.40 10.26 12.14
C LEU A 101 18.32 10.49 13.21
N LYS A 102 18.56 10.08 14.46
CA LYS A 102 17.61 10.30 15.56
C LYS A 102 17.41 11.78 15.89
N ASP A 103 18.35 12.64 15.48
CA ASP A 103 18.36 14.07 15.74
C ASP A 103 17.68 14.86 14.61
N GLN A 104 17.00 14.17 13.69
CA GLN A 104 16.23 14.73 12.57
C GLN A 104 14.79 14.24 12.61
N ASP A 105 13.86 15.03 12.03
CA ASP A 105 12.48 14.60 11.84
C ASP A 105 12.39 13.60 10.69
N ILE A 106 12.27 12.31 11.04
CA ILE A 106 12.31 11.22 10.06
C ILE A 106 11.14 10.26 10.22
N ILE A 107 10.93 9.46 9.17
CA ILE A 107 10.08 8.29 9.20
C ILE A 107 10.87 7.08 8.72
N ILE A 108 10.86 6.03 9.54
CA ILE A 108 11.51 4.75 9.22
C ILE A 108 10.43 3.78 8.76
N LYS A 109 10.58 3.19 7.58
CA LYS A 109 9.58 2.32 6.95
C LYS A 109 10.22 0.98 6.56
N ALA A 110 9.45 -0.11 6.63
CA ALA A 110 9.83 -1.34 5.97
C ALA A 110 9.56 -1.23 4.46
N SER A 111 10.49 -1.62 3.60
CA SER A 111 10.33 -1.50 2.15
C SER A 111 9.24 -2.44 1.59
N HIS A 112 9.02 -3.58 2.26
CA HIS A 112 8.23 -4.73 1.80
C HIS A 112 6.86 -4.91 2.53
N GLY A 113 6.20 -3.82 2.92
CA GLY A 113 4.88 -3.92 3.57
C GLY A 113 4.03 -2.67 3.45
N CYS A 114 2.93 -2.57 4.19
CA CYS A 114 2.11 -1.36 4.30
C CYS A 114 1.64 -1.16 5.74
N GLY A 115 1.68 0.08 6.23
CA GLY A 115 1.45 0.40 7.65
C GLY A 115 2.59 -0.04 8.57
N TRP A 116 3.75 -0.39 8.01
CA TRP A 116 4.95 -0.76 8.75
C TRP A 116 5.94 0.40 8.73
N TYR A 117 5.70 1.35 9.62
CA TYR A 117 6.53 2.54 9.76
C TYR A 117 6.51 3.07 11.19
N GLN A 118 7.50 3.91 11.52
CA GLN A 118 7.56 4.67 12.76
C GLN A 118 8.01 6.10 12.44
N ARG A 119 7.22 7.08 12.89
CA ARG A 119 7.62 8.50 12.90
C ARG A 119 8.57 8.73 14.08
N VAL A 120 9.68 9.40 13.84
CA VAL A 120 10.68 9.76 14.85
C VAL A 120 10.92 11.25 14.74
N PRO A 121 10.25 12.06 15.60
CA PRO A 121 10.59 13.47 15.74
C PRO A 121 12.03 13.61 16.24
N ALA A 122 12.70 14.69 15.84
CA ALA A 122 14.09 14.98 16.21
C ALA A 122 14.28 14.92 17.74
N GLY A 123 15.31 14.19 18.18
CA GLY A 123 15.66 14.02 19.60
C GLY A 123 14.74 13.07 20.38
N SER A 124 13.73 12.47 19.74
CA SER A 124 12.78 11.58 20.42
C SER A 124 13.34 10.15 20.58
N HIS A 125 14.11 9.93 21.65
CA HIS A 125 14.70 8.63 21.99
C HIS A 125 13.66 7.51 22.09
N SER A 126 12.50 7.76 22.70
CA SER A 126 11.44 6.76 22.84
C SER A 126 10.86 6.32 21.49
N LYS A 127 10.73 7.26 20.53
CA LYS A 127 10.26 6.95 19.18
C LYS A 127 11.32 6.23 18.35
N TRP A 128 12.60 6.56 18.55
CA TRP A 128 13.72 5.83 17.97
C TRP A 128 13.77 4.37 18.45
N ASP A 129 13.61 4.13 19.75
CA ASP A 129 13.57 2.78 20.32
C ASP A 129 12.33 1.99 19.88
N ALA A 130 11.19 2.67 19.73
CA ALA A 130 10.00 2.09 19.12
C ALA A 130 10.25 1.71 17.65
N ALA A 131 11.00 2.54 16.89
CA ALA A 131 11.37 2.25 15.51
C ALA A 131 12.28 1.01 15.44
N LYS A 132 13.23 0.88 16.36
CA LYS A 132 14.09 -0.32 16.48
C LYS A 132 13.26 -1.57 16.69
N SER A 133 12.35 -1.53 17.66
CA SER A 133 11.46 -2.66 18.00
C SER A 133 10.54 -3.03 16.84
N GLY A 134 9.96 -2.02 16.18
CA GLY A 134 9.12 -2.17 15.00
C GLY A 134 9.87 -2.79 13.82
N ALA A 135 11.03 -2.23 13.47
CA ALA A 135 11.89 -2.70 12.40
C ALA A 135 12.27 -4.18 12.55
N GLN A 136 12.71 -4.58 13.75
CA GLN A 136 13.03 -5.96 14.05
C GLN A 136 11.84 -6.90 13.80
N LYS A 137 10.62 -6.48 14.15
CA LYS A 137 9.40 -7.24 13.89
C LYS A 137 9.08 -7.31 12.40
N TRP A 138 9.08 -6.18 11.69
CA TRP A 138 8.70 -6.10 10.27
C TRP A 138 9.65 -6.90 9.37
N LEU A 139 10.95 -6.81 9.60
CA LEU A 139 11.98 -7.50 8.79
C LEU A 139 11.87 -9.04 8.85
N ARG A 140 11.28 -9.57 9.93
CA ARG A 140 11.03 -11.02 10.09
C ARG A 140 9.72 -11.49 9.46
N GLN A 141 8.83 -10.58 9.08
CA GLN A 141 7.50 -10.90 8.59
C GLN A 141 7.40 -10.84 7.07
N VAL A 142 6.47 -11.62 6.52
CA VAL A 142 6.05 -11.56 5.11
C VAL A 142 4.70 -10.84 5.09
N TYR A 143 4.64 -9.66 4.47
CA TYR A 143 3.41 -8.88 4.36
C TYR A 143 2.40 -9.58 3.44
N GLY A 144 1.12 -9.21 3.53
CA GLY A 144 0.11 -9.60 2.54
C GLY A 144 -0.41 -11.04 2.60
N VAL A 145 0.26 -11.95 3.33
CA VAL A 145 -0.09 -13.39 3.38
C VAL A 145 -1.54 -13.63 3.79
N ARG A 146 -2.06 -12.89 4.76
CA ARG A 146 -3.45 -13.03 5.26
C ARG A 146 -4.50 -12.41 4.32
N ARG A 147 -4.07 -11.61 3.35
CA ARG A 147 -4.89 -10.84 2.40
C ARG A 147 -4.73 -11.29 0.94
N TYR A 148 -3.96 -12.35 0.71
CA TYR A 148 -3.65 -12.91 -0.60
C TYR A 148 -2.85 -11.97 -1.51
N GLU A 149 -2.12 -11.01 -0.94
CA GLU A 149 -1.30 -10.05 -1.68
C GLU A 149 0.06 -10.68 -1.99
N TRP A 150 0.09 -11.53 -3.02
CA TRP A 150 1.24 -12.36 -3.35
C TRP A 150 2.49 -11.54 -3.74
N ALA A 151 2.32 -10.32 -4.25
CA ALA A 151 3.42 -9.47 -4.73
C ALA A 151 4.44 -9.14 -3.63
N TYR A 152 4.03 -9.14 -2.37
CA TYR A 152 4.93 -8.93 -1.22
C TYR A 152 5.75 -10.16 -0.83
N ARG A 153 5.37 -11.36 -1.31
CA ARG A 153 5.80 -12.64 -0.72
C ARG A 153 7.30 -12.86 -0.78
N ASP A 154 7.92 -12.50 -1.89
CA ASP A 154 9.31 -12.84 -2.20
C ASP A 154 10.24 -11.59 -2.19
N LEU A 155 9.76 -10.45 -1.69
CA LEU A 155 10.55 -9.23 -1.56
C LEU A 155 11.65 -9.37 -0.49
N ARG A 156 12.80 -8.71 -0.71
CA ARG A 156 13.89 -8.61 0.27
C ARG A 156 13.54 -7.55 1.32
N PRO A 157 13.36 -7.93 2.59
CA PRO A 157 13.07 -6.99 3.68
C PRO A 157 14.24 -6.06 3.93
N ARG A 158 13.98 -4.76 3.80
CA ARG A 158 14.91 -3.66 4.07
C ARG A 158 14.16 -2.54 4.77
N LEU A 159 14.91 -1.62 5.34
CA LEU A 159 14.41 -0.36 5.89
C LEU A 159 14.71 0.78 4.92
N THR A 160 13.78 1.72 4.83
CA THR A 160 14.01 3.03 4.22
C THR A 160 13.81 4.11 5.28
N VAL A 161 14.62 5.16 5.21
CA VAL A 161 14.48 6.37 6.03
C VAL A 161 14.22 7.54 5.10
N GLU A 162 13.16 8.29 5.38
CA GLU A 162 12.74 9.48 4.64
C GLU A 162 12.55 10.64 5.62
N PRO A 163 12.66 11.90 5.16
CA PRO A 163 12.21 13.04 5.94
C PRO A 163 10.74 12.88 6.34
N LEU A 164 10.42 13.28 7.57
CA LEU A 164 9.04 13.32 8.04
C LEU A 164 8.36 14.57 7.46
N LEU A 165 7.50 14.37 6.48
CA LEU A 165 6.74 15.47 5.87
C LEU A 165 5.55 15.83 6.74
N MET A 166 5.55 17.06 7.26
CA MET A 166 4.43 17.68 7.98
C MET A 166 4.21 19.11 7.46
N ASP A 167 2.98 19.59 7.49
CA ASP A 167 2.66 20.99 7.27
C ASP A 167 2.94 21.85 8.52
N ALA A 168 2.70 23.15 8.42
CA ALA A 168 2.94 24.10 9.51
C ALA A 168 2.06 23.85 10.76
N GLN A 169 1.00 23.05 10.63
CA GLN A 169 0.10 22.65 11.70
C GLN A 169 0.51 21.29 12.29
N GLY A 170 1.56 20.65 11.76
CA GLY A 170 2.02 19.33 12.19
C GLY A 170 1.29 18.17 11.52
N GLU A 171 0.50 18.45 10.48
CA GLU A 171 -0.33 17.45 9.79
C GLU A 171 0.38 16.83 8.60
N GLY A 172 0.07 15.57 8.32
CA GLY A 172 0.65 14.85 7.18
C GLY A 172 0.14 15.38 5.83
N PRO A 173 0.82 15.02 4.72
CA PRO A 173 0.38 15.41 3.39
C PRO A 173 -0.99 14.78 3.05
N VAL A 174 -1.75 15.48 2.21
CA VAL A 174 -3.00 14.98 1.61
C VAL A 174 -2.70 13.77 0.72
N ASP A 175 -3.53 12.73 0.80
CA ASP A 175 -3.42 11.52 -0.05
C ASP A 175 -4.30 11.67 -1.29
N ILE A 176 -3.69 11.60 -2.47
CA ILE A 176 -4.40 11.66 -3.76
C ILE A 176 -4.25 10.31 -4.46
N LYS A 177 -5.38 9.67 -4.75
CA LYS A 177 -5.44 8.40 -5.49
C LYS A 177 -6.11 8.60 -6.83
N LEU A 178 -5.37 8.31 -7.90
CA LEU A 178 -5.88 8.33 -9.26
C LEU A 178 -6.30 6.92 -9.67
N TYR A 179 -7.54 6.75 -10.13
CA TYR A 179 -8.06 5.47 -10.60
C TYR A 179 -8.04 5.41 -12.12
N PHE A 180 -7.30 4.43 -12.65
CA PHE A 180 -7.20 4.15 -14.07
C PHE A 180 -7.89 2.84 -14.42
N TYR A 181 -8.70 2.86 -15.48
CA TYR A 181 -9.37 1.68 -16.03
C TYR A 181 -9.07 1.61 -17.52
N HIS A 182 -8.52 0.47 -17.97
CA HIS A 182 -8.09 0.28 -19.36
C HIS A 182 -7.15 1.39 -19.89
N GLY A 183 -6.31 1.94 -19.00
CA GLY A 183 -5.38 3.03 -19.33
C GLY A 183 -6.00 4.43 -19.26
N VAL A 184 -7.31 4.56 -19.04
CA VAL A 184 -8.00 5.85 -18.96
C VAL A 184 -8.19 6.25 -17.49
N TRP A 185 -7.81 7.48 -17.15
CA TRP A 185 -8.08 8.07 -15.83
C TRP A 185 -9.59 8.30 -15.68
N ARG A 186 -10.19 7.83 -14.58
CA ARG A 186 -11.64 7.91 -14.37
C ARG A 186 -12.05 8.73 -13.15
N PHE A 187 -11.33 8.58 -12.04
CA PHE A 187 -11.69 9.25 -10.79
C PHE A 187 -10.47 9.64 -9.98
N VAL A 188 -10.66 10.61 -9.10
CA VAL A 188 -9.71 10.98 -8.05
C VAL A 188 -10.35 10.74 -6.70
N LEU A 189 -9.64 10.08 -5.80
CA LEU A 189 -10.02 10.03 -4.39
C LEU A 189 -9.00 10.85 -3.59
N CYS A 190 -9.48 11.88 -2.92
CA CYS A 190 -8.69 12.74 -2.05
C CYS A 190 -8.98 12.40 -0.59
N GLY A 191 -7.96 12.04 0.17
CA GLY A 191 -8.03 11.73 1.59
C GLY A 191 -7.42 12.84 2.41
N ASP A 192 -8.25 13.51 3.21
CA ASP A 192 -7.75 14.44 4.21
C ASP A 192 -7.45 13.65 5.50
N HIS A 193 -6.17 13.65 5.88
CA HIS A 193 -5.65 12.98 7.08
C HIS A 193 -5.56 13.91 8.30
N ARG A 194 -6.05 15.15 8.20
CA ARG A 194 -5.98 16.19 9.26
C ARG A 194 -6.94 15.97 10.44
N SER A 195 -7.83 15.00 10.36
CA SER A 195 -8.70 14.59 11.47
C SER A 195 -8.46 13.13 11.85
N GLU A 196 -8.76 12.76 13.10
CA GLU A 196 -8.67 11.36 13.58
C GLU A 196 -9.45 10.39 12.67
N ASP A 197 -10.52 10.89 12.02
CA ASP A 197 -11.23 10.21 10.95
C ASP A 197 -10.79 10.72 9.57
N VAL A 198 -10.23 9.83 8.75
CA VAL A 198 -9.91 10.15 7.34
C VAL A 198 -11.20 10.32 6.54
N ARG A 199 -11.42 11.52 6.01
CA ARG A 199 -12.55 11.81 5.10
C ARG A 199 -12.08 11.69 3.66
N TRP A 200 -12.75 10.83 2.90
CA TRP A 200 -12.48 10.67 1.48
C TRP A 200 -13.49 11.44 0.65
N SER A 201 -12.99 12.28 -0.26
CA SER A 201 -13.81 12.94 -1.27
C SER A 201 -13.47 12.38 -2.64
N LEU A 202 -14.49 11.98 -3.39
CA LEU A 202 -14.37 11.49 -4.75
C LEU A 202 -14.59 12.67 -5.72
N TYR A 203 -13.80 12.71 -6.78
CA TYR A 203 -13.89 13.70 -7.84
C TYR A 203 -13.86 13.03 -9.21
N ASN A 204 -14.53 13.66 -10.17
CA ASN A 204 -14.45 13.36 -11.59
C ASN A 204 -13.07 13.77 -12.16
N THR A 205 -12.81 13.41 -13.42
CA THR A 205 -11.57 13.80 -14.13
C THR A 205 -11.46 15.30 -14.39
N ASP A 206 -12.58 16.03 -14.42
CA ASP A 206 -12.63 17.49 -14.50
C ASP A 206 -12.47 18.18 -13.13
N LEU A 207 -12.16 17.40 -12.08
CA LEU A 207 -12.01 17.83 -10.69
C LEU A 207 -13.28 18.40 -10.05
N THR A 208 -14.45 18.19 -10.66
CA THR A 208 -15.74 18.42 -9.98
C THR A 208 -15.98 17.32 -8.94
N ARG A 209 -16.56 17.69 -7.79
CA ARG A 209 -16.83 16.75 -6.71
C ARG A 209 -17.92 15.76 -7.12
N HIS A 210 -17.63 14.48 -7.03
CA HIS A 210 -18.60 13.42 -7.31
C HIS A 210 -19.62 13.32 -6.16
N PRO A 211 -20.93 13.10 -6.44
CA PRO A 211 -21.97 13.06 -5.40
C PRO A 211 -21.84 11.87 -4.44
N LEU A 212 -21.18 10.78 -4.86
CA LEU A 212 -20.84 9.68 -3.97
C LEU A 212 -19.76 10.12 -2.98
N ILE A 213 -20.11 10.14 -1.70
CA ILE A 213 -19.20 10.37 -0.59
C ILE A 213 -18.88 9.00 0.02
N SER A 214 -17.60 8.67 0.18
CA SER A 214 -17.21 7.58 1.08
C SER A 214 -16.75 8.17 2.40
N THR A 215 -17.47 7.82 3.47
CA THR A 215 -17.01 8.06 4.83
C THR A 215 -16.16 6.86 5.26
N GLY A 216 -14.88 7.07 5.59
CA GLY A 216 -14.00 6.01 6.10
C GLY A 216 -13.44 5.04 5.05
N TYR A 217 -12.96 3.87 5.49
CA TYR A 217 -12.54 2.75 4.61
C TYR A 217 -13.74 1.92 4.14
N ASP A 218 -14.89 2.55 3.89
CA ASP A 218 -16.01 1.85 3.29
C ASP A 218 -15.83 1.79 1.77
N PRO A 219 -15.91 0.57 1.19
CA PRO A 219 -15.63 0.37 -0.21
C PRO A 219 -16.69 1.15 -0.96
N ILE A 220 -16.25 2.11 -1.76
CA ILE A 220 -17.04 2.51 -2.91
C ILE A 220 -16.97 1.30 -3.86
N ASP A 221 -17.84 0.33 -3.62
CA ASP A 221 -17.91 -0.86 -4.46
C ASP A 221 -18.83 -0.53 -5.63
N PHE A 222 -18.23 0.00 -6.69
CA PHE A 222 -18.93 0.30 -7.92
C PHE A 222 -19.30 -1.01 -8.63
N VAL A 223 -20.56 -1.11 -9.05
CA VAL A 223 -21.01 -2.17 -9.97
C VAL A 223 -20.36 -1.89 -11.34
N MET A 224 -19.55 -2.84 -11.83
CA MET A 224 -18.84 -2.71 -13.12
C MET A 224 -19.78 -2.77 -14.33
N LEU A 225 -20.99 -3.30 -14.16
CA LEU A 225 -21.87 -3.72 -15.27
C LEU A 225 -22.62 -2.60 -15.99
N THR A 226 -22.65 -1.37 -15.50
CA THR A 226 -23.34 -0.27 -16.21
C THR A 226 -22.54 1.03 -16.28
N ALA A 227 -21.45 1.16 -15.52
CA ALA A 227 -20.63 2.38 -15.50
C ALA A 227 -19.36 2.31 -16.37
N PHE A 228 -19.08 1.18 -17.04
CA PHE A 228 -17.85 0.99 -17.82
C PHE A 228 -18.04 0.58 -19.28
N GLU A 229 -19.21 0.11 -19.70
CA GLU A 229 -19.47 -0.16 -21.12
C GLU A 229 -19.93 1.10 -21.89
N GLU A 230 -20.41 2.14 -21.18
CA GLU A 230 -20.83 3.43 -21.76
C GLU A 230 -19.91 4.63 -21.42
N MET A 231 -18.75 4.41 -20.79
CA MET A 231 -17.78 5.46 -20.40
C MET A 231 -16.36 5.12 -20.80
#